data_AF-A0A0F3RSG4-F1
#
_entry.id   AF-A0A0F3RSG4-F1
#
_cell.length_a   1.000
_cell.length_b   1.000
_cell.length_c   1.000
_cell.angle_alpha   90.00
_cell.angle_beta   90.00
_cell.angle_gamma   90.00
#
_symmetry.space_group_name_H-M   'P 1'
#
loop_
_entity.id
_entity.type
_entity.pdbx_description
1 polymer ?
#
loop_
_entity_poly.entity_id
_entity_poly.type
_entity_poly.pdbx_seq_one_letter_code
_entity_poly.pdbx_strand_id
1 'polypeptide(L)'
;MKKRKTLVIGLVTACVAVGALYVGQAMHYSSAKVFFNDTQIAGVNVGGNTAQEAATKLKSAMHELTLKDGNQTVSTFKPQEANLKLTSVKSLQQLISKQNAWSWPVHVTTATADTLKLDTSAKNQQTVQALAKSITTKANKTRTASKDASFSYQNGQYVTTKEQTGNQLDSTKVAASITKALDQGKTTVNVAGDYVQPKVTTTSATFKTALAKAKNITNQKYVYKLSGHTITIPAKTLASWMTFKNGKLATNQTLVTQYLTKLSHQYGTIYKTRSFKSTKRGTVKVPAGLYGWSIKVKSEAPKLDKLVAAGKGMTRTPVIQGSGYHKDGTDIGNSYVEVDKVNQHMWVYKNGKLVVSTDVVTGLPTTAHHTPSGVWVIWSKQRNTTLRGKNDNGSSYASKVKYWMPIDDTGVGIHDSSWQPQYGGTWYKKHGSHGCVNTPPSKIAAVYANVKVGTPVLVF
;
A
#
# COMPACT_ATOMS: atom_id res chain seq x y z
N MET A 1 -44.99 -34.38 95.06
CA MET A 1 -44.60 -33.04 94.57
C MET A 1 -43.10 -32.85 94.28
N LYS A 2 -42.15 -33.52 94.96
CA LYS A 2 -40.69 -33.37 94.70
C LYS A 2 -40.24 -33.83 93.30
N LYS A 3 -40.67 -35.00 92.81
CA LYS A 3 -40.27 -35.53 91.47
C LYS A 3 -40.73 -34.67 90.28
N ARG A 4 -41.88 -33.98 90.37
CA ARG A 4 -42.37 -33.05 89.33
C ARG A 4 -41.55 -31.75 89.25
N LYS A 5 -41.10 -31.21 90.39
CA LYS A 5 -40.23 -30.01 90.42
C LYS A 5 -38.84 -30.31 89.85
N THR A 6 -38.25 -31.48 90.15
CA THR A 6 -36.95 -31.88 89.58
C THR A 6 -37.03 -32.12 88.07
N LEU A 7 -38.13 -32.69 87.57
CA LEU A 7 -38.38 -32.85 86.13
C LEU A 7 -38.50 -31.51 85.41
N VAL A 8 -39.27 -30.56 85.99
CA VAL A 8 -39.44 -29.21 85.42
C VAL A 8 -38.14 -28.42 85.44
N ILE A 9 -37.36 -28.49 86.54
CA ILE A 9 -36.04 -27.86 86.61
C ILE A 9 -35.09 -28.49 85.60
N GLY A 10 -35.09 -29.82 85.45
CA GLY A 10 -34.27 -30.51 84.44
C GLY A 10 -34.63 -30.12 83.01
N LEU A 11 -35.93 -29.98 82.71
CA LEU A 11 -36.41 -29.51 81.40
C LEU A 11 -36.04 -28.04 81.14
N VAL A 12 -36.20 -27.16 82.12
CA VAL A 12 -35.82 -25.74 81.99
C VAL A 12 -34.33 -25.61 81.80
N THR A 13 -33.51 -26.32 82.57
CA THR A 13 -32.05 -26.32 82.41
C THR A 13 -31.64 -26.87 81.05
N ALA A 14 -32.28 -27.92 80.55
CA ALA A 14 -32.05 -28.46 79.21
C ALA A 14 -32.45 -27.45 78.11
N CYS A 15 -33.60 -26.78 78.24
CA CYS A 15 -34.02 -25.74 77.30
C CYS A 15 -33.07 -24.52 77.30
N VAL A 16 -32.58 -24.10 78.47
CA VAL A 16 -31.59 -23.02 78.58
C VAL A 16 -30.25 -23.44 77.97
N ALA A 17 -29.80 -24.68 78.20
CA ALA A 17 -28.57 -25.20 77.60
C ALA A 17 -28.68 -25.27 76.07
N VAL A 18 -29.80 -25.79 75.54
CA VAL A 18 -30.07 -25.82 74.09
C VAL A 18 -30.19 -24.42 73.51
N GLY A 19 -30.84 -23.49 74.21
CA GLY A 19 -30.92 -22.08 73.82
C GLY A 19 -29.56 -21.38 73.79
N ALA A 20 -28.72 -21.62 74.79
CA ALA A 20 -27.36 -21.08 74.86
C ALA A 20 -26.47 -21.66 73.75
N LEU A 21 -26.60 -22.95 73.44
CA LEU A 21 -25.91 -23.58 72.30
C LEU A 21 -26.38 -22.99 70.97
N TYR A 22 -27.68 -22.77 70.80
CA TYR A 22 -28.25 -22.17 69.60
C TYR A 22 -27.76 -20.72 69.38
N VAL A 23 -27.80 -19.89 70.43
CA VAL A 23 -27.29 -18.51 70.40
C VAL A 23 -25.78 -18.50 70.19
N GLY A 24 -25.03 -19.36 70.88
CA GLY A 24 -23.59 -19.50 70.73
C GLY A 24 -23.19 -19.84 69.29
N GLN A 25 -23.90 -20.77 68.65
CA GLN A 25 -23.65 -21.15 67.26
C GLN A 25 -24.04 -20.05 66.26
N ALA A 26 -25.16 -19.35 66.49
CA ALA A 26 -25.54 -18.19 65.68
C ALA A 26 -24.51 -17.04 65.81
N MET A 27 -24.01 -16.78 67.02
CA MET A 27 -22.93 -15.82 67.27
C MET A 27 -21.62 -16.26 66.61
N HIS A 28 -21.30 -17.56 66.60
CA HIS A 28 -20.13 -18.08 65.91
C HIS A 28 -20.18 -17.78 64.41
N TYR A 29 -21.28 -18.10 63.72
CA TYR A 29 -21.44 -17.78 62.30
C TYR A 29 -21.36 -16.28 62.01
N SER A 30 -21.98 -15.45 62.85
CA SER A 30 -21.98 -13.99 62.68
C SER A 30 -20.62 -13.35 62.96
N SER A 31 -19.91 -13.81 63.98
CA SER A 31 -18.63 -13.23 64.42
C SER A 31 -17.43 -13.75 63.63
N ALA A 32 -17.41 -15.05 63.32
CA ALA A 32 -16.36 -15.69 62.53
C ALA A 32 -16.48 -15.41 61.02
N LYS A 33 -17.64 -14.92 60.55
CA LYS A 33 -17.92 -14.63 59.13
C LYS A 33 -17.60 -15.83 58.24
N VAL A 34 -18.16 -17.00 58.60
CA VAL A 34 -17.99 -18.25 57.89
C VAL A 34 -19.29 -18.73 57.23
N PHE A 35 -19.18 -19.60 56.23
CA PHE A 35 -20.35 -20.28 55.64
C PHE A 35 -20.97 -21.30 56.60
N PHE A 36 -22.29 -21.55 56.50
CA PHE A 36 -22.92 -22.67 57.24
C PHE A 36 -22.32 -24.02 56.86
N ASN A 37 -22.24 -24.95 57.81
CA ASN A 37 -21.44 -26.19 57.72
C ASN A 37 -21.73 -27.08 56.50
N ASP A 38 -22.92 -26.97 55.90
CA ASP A 38 -23.33 -27.76 54.74
C ASP A 38 -23.39 -26.94 53.43
N THR A 39 -22.80 -25.74 53.42
CA THR A 39 -22.76 -24.89 52.23
C THR A 39 -21.81 -25.47 51.18
N GLN A 40 -22.31 -25.67 49.96
CA GLN A 40 -21.49 -26.08 48.82
C GLN A 40 -21.50 -25.02 47.72
N ILE A 41 -20.37 -24.83 47.04
CA ILE A 41 -20.24 -23.98 45.85
C ILE A 41 -19.64 -24.84 44.72
N ALA A 42 -20.42 -25.06 43.65
CA ALA A 42 -20.20 -26.09 42.60
C ALA A 42 -19.67 -27.44 43.11
N GLY A 43 -20.38 -28.04 44.06
CA GLY A 43 -20.05 -29.37 44.58
C GLY A 43 -18.86 -29.40 45.55
N VAL A 44 -18.20 -28.26 45.79
CA VAL A 44 -17.14 -28.14 46.80
C VAL A 44 -17.77 -27.67 48.10
N ASN A 45 -17.70 -28.50 49.15
CA ASN A 45 -18.14 -28.10 50.49
C ASN A 45 -17.24 -26.97 51.02
N VAL A 46 -17.81 -25.79 51.22
CA VAL A 46 -17.15 -24.59 51.79
C VAL A 46 -17.71 -24.24 53.17
N GLY A 47 -18.55 -25.08 53.76
CA GLY A 47 -19.11 -24.85 55.08
C GLY A 47 -18.05 -24.77 56.17
N GLY A 48 -18.25 -23.87 57.12
CA GLY A 48 -17.29 -23.54 58.18
C GLY A 48 -16.12 -22.68 57.72
N ASN A 49 -15.96 -22.42 56.42
CA ASN A 49 -14.85 -21.62 55.91
C ASN A 49 -15.18 -20.12 55.87
N THR A 50 -14.17 -19.30 56.13
CA THR A 50 -14.15 -17.88 55.76
C THR A 50 -14.14 -17.69 54.23
N ALA A 51 -14.37 -16.48 53.74
CA ALA A 51 -14.30 -16.19 52.31
C ALA A 51 -12.92 -16.52 51.68
N GLN A 52 -11.83 -16.32 52.43
CA GLN A 52 -10.47 -16.62 52.01
C GLN A 52 -10.20 -18.13 51.94
N GLU A 53 -10.64 -18.87 52.94
CA GLU A 53 -10.53 -20.33 52.98
C GLU A 53 -11.43 -20.98 51.91
N ALA A 54 -12.65 -20.48 51.72
CA ALA A 54 -13.53 -20.91 50.66
C ALA A 54 -12.93 -20.65 49.28
N ALA A 55 -12.33 -19.46 49.04
CA ALA A 55 -11.62 -19.16 47.81
C ALA A 55 -10.44 -20.14 47.57
N THR A 56 -9.71 -20.48 48.63
CA THR A 56 -8.59 -21.43 48.56
C THR A 56 -9.08 -22.85 48.25
N LYS A 57 -10.16 -23.30 48.91
CA LYS A 57 -10.73 -24.63 48.71
C LYS A 57 -11.34 -24.78 47.32
N LEU A 58 -12.06 -23.76 46.84
CA LEU A 58 -12.57 -23.69 45.47
C LEU A 58 -11.43 -23.70 44.45
N LYS A 59 -10.34 -22.96 44.72
CA LYS A 59 -9.14 -22.97 43.89
C LYS A 59 -8.47 -24.35 43.84
N SER A 60 -8.46 -25.13 44.92
CA SER A 60 -7.85 -26.47 44.92
C SER A 60 -8.71 -27.53 44.23
N ALA A 61 -10.03 -27.35 44.24
CA ALA A 61 -10.98 -28.32 43.70
C ALA A 61 -11.25 -28.15 42.19
N MET A 62 -10.59 -27.20 41.51
CA MET A 62 -10.90 -26.96 40.10
C MET A 62 -10.33 -28.06 39.21
N HIS A 63 -11.21 -28.62 38.40
CA HIS A 63 -10.87 -29.59 37.37
C HIS A 63 -10.19 -28.92 36.17
N GLU A 64 -9.51 -29.76 35.39
CA GLU A 64 -8.94 -29.36 34.11
C GLU A 64 -10.04 -28.96 33.11
N LEU A 65 -9.84 -27.87 32.37
CA LEU A 65 -10.71 -27.49 31.26
C LEU A 65 -10.14 -28.01 29.94
N THR A 66 -10.98 -28.71 29.19
CA THR A 66 -10.65 -29.21 27.86
C THR A 66 -11.37 -28.40 26.79
N LEU A 67 -10.62 -27.74 25.91
CA LEU A 67 -11.16 -27.07 24.72
C LEU A 67 -11.30 -28.08 23.60
N LYS A 68 -12.51 -28.20 23.05
CA LYS A 68 -12.83 -29.12 21.95
C LYS A 68 -13.38 -28.38 20.75
N ASP A 69 -12.85 -28.73 19.59
CA ASP A 69 -13.37 -28.38 18.27
C ASP A 69 -13.99 -29.65 17.68
N GLY A 70 -15.29 -29.83 17.90
CA GLY A 70 -15.96 -31.11 17.68
C GLY A 70 -15.36 -32.22 18.56
N ASN A 71 -14.81 -33.26 17.94
CA ASN A 71 -14.16 -34.37 18.64
C ASN A 71 -12.67 -34.12 18.95
N GLN A 72 -12.07 -33.08 18.37
CA GLN A 72 -10.64 -32.82 18.52
C GLN A 72 -10.35 -31.96 19.75
N THR A 73 -9.45 -32.43 20.61
CA THR A 73 -8.90 -31.60 21.69
C THR A 73 -7.94 -30.55 21.13
N VAL A 74 -8.25 -29.28 21.37
CA VAL A 74 -7.43 -28.13 20.97
C VAL A 74 -6.35 -27.83 22.02
N SER A 75 -6.76 -27.80 23.29
CA SER A 75 -5.89 -27.55 24.43
C SER A 75 -6.57 -28.04 25.70
N THR A 76 -5.76 -28.37 26.68
CA THR A 76 -6.21 -28.62 28.05
C THR A 76 -5.42 -27.72 28.98
N PHE A 77 -6.05 -27.15 30.01
CA PHE A 77 -5.37 -26.33 31.00
C PHE A 77 -6.14 -26.31 32.32
N LYS A 78 -5.42 -26.09 33.42
CA LYS A 78 -6.04 -25.75 34.70
C LYS A 78 -6.17 -24.23 34.84
N PRO A 79 -7.34 -23.69 35.21
CA PRO A 79 -7.50 -22.23 35.34
C PRO A 79 -6.48 -21.57 36.28
N GLN A 80 -6.03 -22.28 37.31
CA GLN A 80 -5.03 -21.82 38.27
C GLN A 80 -3.65 -21.64 37.63
N GLU A 81 -3.24 -22.58 36.76
CA GLU A 81 -1.99 -22.50 35.97
C GLU A 81 -2.06 -21.36 34.95
N ALA A 82 -3.26 -21.06 34.46
CA ALA A 82 -3.54 -19.91 33.61
C ALA A 82 -3.76 -18.59 34.40
N ASN A 83 -3.59 -18.59 35.73
CA ASN A 83 -3.79 -17.44 36.62
C ASN A 83 -5.20 -16.80 36.51
N LEU A 84 -6.20 -17.61 36.17
CA LEU A 84 -7.61 -17.21 36.12
C LEU A 84 -8.21 -17.23 37.52
N LYS A 85 -8.84 -16.13 37.89
CA LYS A 85 -9.57 -16.00 39.15
C LYS A 85 -11.04 -16.30 38.90
N LEU A 86 -11.55 -17.33 39.57
CA LEU A 86 -12.98 -17.58 39.68
C LEU A 86 -13.48 -17.06 41.01
N THR A 87 -14.61 -16.36 41.00
CA THR A 87 -15.30 -15.80 42.17
C THR A 87 -14.42 -14.95 43.07
N SER A 88 -14.61 -13.63 43.06
CA SER A 88 -13.80 -12.77 43.93
C SER A 88 -14.06 -13.06 45.42
N VAL A 89 -13.03 -12.93 46.28
CA VAL A 89 -13.18 -13.01 47.75
C VAL A 89 -14.29 -12.05 48.23
N LYS A 90 -14.43 -10.90 47.58
CA LYS A 90 -15.52 -9.94 47.85
C LYS A 90 -16.90 -10.52 47.55
N SER A 91 -17.04 -11.31 46.49
CA SER A 91 -18.31 -11.99 46.17
C SER A 91 -18.64 -13.07 47.19
N LEU A 92 -17.64 -13.82 47.65
CA LEU A 92 -17.80 -14.79 48.73
C LEU A 92 -18.16 -14.11 50.05
N GLN A 93 -17.54 -12.98 50.38
CA GLN A 93 -17.91 -12.15 51.54
C GLN A 93 -19.35 -11.65 51.45
N GLN A 94 -19.80 -11.22 50.27
CA GLN A 94 -21.19 -10.81 50.04
C GLN A 94 -22.16 -11.98 50.25
N LEU A 95 -21.82 -13.19 49.78
CA LEU A 95 -22.62 -14.38 50.03
C LEU A 95 -22.71 -14.69 51.53
N ILE A 96 -21.58 -14.62 52.25
CA ILE A 96 -21.55 -14.82 53.71
C ILE A 96 -22.43 -13.79 54.42
N SER A 97 -22.35 -12.51 54.01
CA SER A 97 -23.13 -11.42 54.62
C SER A 97 -24.64 -11.53 54.40
N LYS A 98 -25.08 -12.28 53.38
CA LYS A 98 -26.50 -12.54 53.11
C LYS A 98 -27.06 -13.70 53.93
N GLN A 99 -26.21 -14.49 54.60
CA GLN A 99 -26.67 -15.57 55.48
C GLN A 99 -27.30 -14.96 56.74
N ASN A 100 -28.52 -15.36 57.06
CA ASN A 100 -29.12 -15.03 58.35
C ASN A 100 -28.58 -16.00 59.40
N ALA A 101 -27.66 -15.55 60.27
CA ALA A 101 -27.00 -16.40 61.25
C ALA A 101 -27.97 -17.13 62.20
N TRP A 102 -29.18 -16.61 62.39
CA TRP A 102 -30.21 -17.23 63.22
C TRP A 102 -30.94 -18.38 62.52
N SER A 103 -30.88 -18.49 61.19
CA SER A 103 -31.50 -19.61 60.46
C SER A 103 -30.57 -20.83 60.34
N TRP A 104 -29.48 -20.90 61.11
CA TRP A 104 -28.47 -21.95 60.97
C TRP A 104 -29.00 -23.39 61.10
N PRO A 105 -30.03 -23.72 61.91
CA PRO A 105 -30.52 -25.10 61.99
C PRO A 105 -31.40 -25.53 60.80
N VAL A 106 -31.93 -24.59 60.02
CA VAL A 106 -32.91 -24.85 58.92
C VAL A 106 -32.44 -24.19 57.62
N HIS A 107 -31.13 -24.06 57.43
CA HIS A 107 -30.59 -23.44 56.23
C HIS A 107 -30.80 -24.37 55.02
N VAL A 108 -31.41 -23.86 53.95
CA VAL A 108 -31.57 -24.62 52.71
C VAL A 108 -30.19 -24.77 52.08
N THR A 109 -29.70 -26.00 52.02
CA THR A 109 -28.46 -26.42 51.39
C THR A 109 -28.59 -26.36 49.87
N THR A 110 -28.50 -25.18 49.29
CA THR A 110 -28.05 -24.95 47.90
C THR A 110 -27.92 -23.45 47.67
N ALA A 111 -26.73 -22.91 47.93
CA ALA A 111 -26.29 -21.80 47.09
C ALA A 111 -26.15 -22.39 45.68
N THR A 112 -27.14 -22.17 44.83
CA THR A 112 -27.13 -22.67 43.45
C THR A 112 -25.84 -22.24 42.75
N ALA A 113 -25.42 -23.04 41.78
CA ALA A 113 -24.17 -22.92 41.02
C ALA A 113 -23.95 -21.58 40.28
N ASP A 114 -24.82 -20.59 40.46
CA ASP A 114 -24.76 -19.24 39.89
C ASP A 114 -23.64 -18.35 40.46
N THR A 115 -22.85 -18.87 41.41
CA THR A 115 -21.84 -18.11 42.16
C THR A 115 -20.40 -18.30 41.66
N LEU A 116 -20.13 -19.30 40.82
CA LEU A 116 -18.83 -19.53 40.19
C LEU A 116 -18.67 -18.74 38.89
N LYS A 117 -18.79 -17.42 39.00
CA LYS A 117 -18.52 -16.53 37.88
C LYS A 117 -17.05 -16.20 37.79
N LEU A 118 -16.55 -16.08 36.56
CA LEU A 118 -15.25 -15.49 36.30
C LEU A 118 -15.20 -14.11 36.97
N ASP A 119 -14.13 -13.83 37.72
CA ASP A 119 -13.94 -12.49 38.28
C ASP A 119 -13.96 -11.45 37.15
N THR A 120 -14.84 -10.45 37.24
CA THR A 120 -15.08 -9.49 36.16
C THR A 120 -14.08 -8.34 36.13
N SER A 121 -13.02 -8.38 36.95
CA SER A 121 -11.98 -7.36 36.92
C SER A 121 -11.31 -7.30 35.54
N ALA A 122 -10.95 -6.10 35.12
CA ALA A 122 -10.25 -5.87 33.85
C ALA A 122 -8.98 -6.75 33.73
N LYS A 123 -8.26 -6.95 34.85
CA LYS A 123 -7.09 -7.83 34.90
C LYS A 123 -7.43 -9.27 34.55
N ASN A 124 -8.51 -9.81 35.08
CA ASN A 124 -8.90 -11.20 34.83
C ASN A 124 -9.46 -11.39 33.40
N GLN A 125 -10.17 -10.39 32.87
CA GLN A 125 -10.57 -10.37 31.45
C GLN A 125 -9.35 -10.36 30.51
N GLN A 126 -8.33 -9.56 30.82
CA GLN A 126 -7.05 -9.56 30.07
C GLN A 126 -6.36 -10.92 30.16
N THR A 127 -6.38 -11.59 31.33
CA THR A 127 -5.81 -12.93 31.48
C THR A 127 -6.51 -13.95 30.56
N VAL A 128 -7.85 -13.97 30.50
CA VAL A 128 -8.58 -14.88 29.58
C VAL A 128 -8.24 -14.58 28.12
N GLN A 129 -8.17 -13.30 27.74
CA GLN A 129 -7.79 -12.91 26.39
C GLN A 129 -6.37 -13.35 26.04
N ALA A 130 -5.41 -13.18 26.96
CA ALA A 130 -4.03 -13.62 26.78
C ALA A 130 -3.92 -15.14 26.64
N LEU A 131 -4.65 -15.88 27.48
CA LEU A 131 -4.74 -17.34 27.40
C LEU A 131 -5.31 -17.79 26.05
N ALA A 132 -6.47 -17.26 25.65
CA ALA A 132 -7.09 -17.57 24.37
C ALA A 132 -6.15 -17.24 23.19
N LYS A 133 -5.45 -16.09 23.24
CA LYS A 133 -4.44 -15.73 22.25
C LYS A 133 -3.29 -16.73 22.19
N SER A 134 -2.77 -17.19 23.32
CA SER A 134 -1.72 -18.22 23.38
C SER A 134 -2.20 -19.54 22.76
N ILE A 135 -3.38 -20.01 23.16
CA ILE A 135 -4.00 -21.25 22.66
C ILE A 135 -4.21 -21.16 21.15
N THR A 136 -4.87 -20.10 20.67
CA THR A 136 -5.12 -19.89 19.24
C THR A 136 -3.83 -19.72 18.45
N THR A 137 -2.80 -19.06 18.96
CA THR A 137 -1.50 -18.92 18.28
C THR A 137 -0.83 -20.28 18.05
N LYS A 138 -0.89 -21.18 19.04
CA LYS A 138 -0.38 -22.54 18.90
C LYS A 138 -1.25 -23.37 17.95
N ALA A 139 -2.56 -23.36 18.17
CA ALA A 139 -3.53 -24.15 17.42
C ALA A 139 -3.62 -23.74 15.94
N ASN A 140 -3.46 -22.47 15.61
CA ASN A 140 -3.64 -21.94 14.25
C ASN A 140 -2.45 -22.19 13.32
N LYS A 141 -1.32 -22.73 13.82
CA LYS A 141 -0.16 -23.10 12.99
C LYS A 141 -0.48 -24.17 11.95
N THR A 142 -1.41 -25.07 12.26
CA THR A 142 -1.80 -26.20 11.39
C THR A 142 -3.21 -26.07 10.83
N ARG A 143 -3.95 -25.01 11.22
CA ARG A 143 -5.33 -24.75 10.78
C ARG A 143 -5.35 -23.91 9.51
N THR A 144 -6.39 -24.09 8.70
CA THR A 144 -6.60 -23.38 7.45
C THR A 144 -7.22 -22.00 7.71
N ALA A 145 -6.57 -20.95 7.21
CA ALA A 145 -7.10 -19.59 7.27
C ALA A 145 -8.32 -19.42 6.37
N SER A 146 -9.27 -18.58 6.79
CA SER A 146 -10.35 -18.15 5.90
C SER A 146 -9.79 -17.27 4.78
N LYS A 147 -10.48 -17.26 3.64
CA LYS A 147 -10.13 -16.42 2.49
C LYS A 147 -11.33 -15.55 2.12
N ASP A 148 -11.04 -14.27 1.99
CA ASP A 148 -12.00 -13.28 1.51
C ASP A 148 -12.44 -13.58 0.08
N ALA A 149 -13.67 -13.19 -0.24
CA ALA A 149 -14.15 -13.15 -1.61
C ALA A 149 -13.27 -12.23 -2.46
N SER A 150 -13.08 -12.59 -3.73
CA SER A 150 -12.29 -11.80 -4.67
C SER A 150 -12.94 -11.79 -6.05
N PHE A 151 -12.41 -11.00 -6.97
CA PHE A 151 -12.80 -11.04 -8.37
C PHE A 151 -11.60 -10.77 -9.26
N SER A 152 -11.63 -11.33 -10.47
CA SER A 152 -10.59 -11.15 -11.48
C SER A 152 -11.21 -10.90 -12.85
N TYR A 153 -10.48 -10.24 -13.74
CA TYR A 153 -10.97 -9.93 -15.08
C TYR A 153 -10.50 -10.98 -16.09
N GLN A 154 -11.45 -11.69 -16.69
CA GLN A 154 -11.21 -12.79 -17.62
C GLN A 154 -12.21 -12.70 -18.76
N ASN A 155 -11.78 -12.97 -19.99
CA ASN A 155 -12.66 -13.04 -21.17
C ASN A 155 -13.60 -11.82 -21.34
N GLY A 156 -13.12 -10.61 -21.00
CA GLY A 156 -13.88 -9.38 -21.14
C GLY A 156 -14.85 -9.07 -19.99
N GLN A 157 -14.88 -9.87 -18.92
CA GLN A 157 -15.77 -9.65 -17.78
C GLN A 157 -15.09 -9.94 -16.44
N TYR A 158 -15.70 -9.49 -15.34
CA TYR A 158 -15.24 -9.80 -13.99
C TYR A 158 -15.88 -11.10 -13.48
N VAL A 159 -15.03 -12.08 -13.16
CA VAL A 159 -15.39 -13.36 -12.55
C VAL A 159 -15.17 -13.28 -11.04
N THR A 160 -16.17 -13.63 -10.25
CA THR A 160 -16.13 -13.60 -8.79
C THR A 160 -15.71 -14.95 -8.21
N THR A 161 -14.78 -14.95 -7.27
CA THR A 161 -14.42 -16.11 -6.46
C THR A 161 -15.06 -15.94 -5.08
N LYS A 162 -15.92 -16.91 -4.71
CA LYS A 162 -16.61 -16.90 -3.42
C LYS A 162 -15.62 -17.04 -2.26
N GLU A 163 -15.93 -16.38 -1.15
CA GLU A 163 -15.21 -16.52 0.11
C GLU A 163 -15.13 -17.99 0.55
N GLN A 164 -14.03 -18.35 1.21
CA GLN A 164 -13.82 -19.69 1.76
C GLN A 164 -13.71 -19.59 3.27
N THR A 165 -14.55 -20.36 3.97
CA THR A 165 -14.44 -20.52 5.42
C THR A 165 -13.19 -21.33 5.76
N GLY A 166 -12.46 -20.90 6.78
CA GLY A 166 -11.37 -21.65 7.38
C GLY A 166 -11.77 -22.17 8.76
N ASN A 167 -10.85 -22.87 9.42
CA ASN A 167 -11.01 -23.38 10.79
C ASN A 167 -9.98 -22.80 11.78
N GLN A 168 -9.27 -21.73 11.39
CA GLN A 168 -8.46 -20.95 12.34
C GLN A 168 -9.36 -20.36 13.42
N LEU A 169 -9.00 -20.59 14.68
CA LEU A 169 -9.74 -20.10 15.84
C LEU A 169 -9.52 -18.60 16.03
N ASP A 170 -10.60 -17.88 16.32
CA ASP A 170 -10.62 -16.47 16.68
C ASP A 170 -10.39 -16.32 18.18
N SER A 171 -9.33 -15.63 18.58
CA SER A 171 -8.96 -15.49 19.99
C SER A 171 -10.04 -14.82 20.84
N THR A 172 -10.80 -13.90 20.27
CA THR A 172 -11.85 -13.17 21.00
C THR A 172 -13.07 -14.05 21.21
N LYS A 173 -13.47 -14.83 20.20
CA LYS A 173 -14.55 -15.81 20.35
C LYS A 173 -14.17 -16.93 21.32
N VAL A 174 -12.96 -17.48 21.21
CA VAL A 174 -12.45 -18.49 22.13
C VAL A 174 -12.41 -17.96 23.57
N ALA A 175 -11.97 -16.72 23.78
CA ALA A 175 -12.01 -16.10 25.11
C ALA A 175 -13.44 -16.05 25.66
N ALA A 176 -14.42 -15.65 24.84
CA ALA A 176 -15.82 -15.62 25.24
C ALA A 176 -16.37 -17.03 25.57
N SER A 177 -16.01 -18.05 24.79
CA SER A 177 -16.38 -19.45 25.05
C SER A 177 -15.76 -20.00 26.33
N ILE A 178 -14.48 -19.67 26.61
CA ILE A 178 -13.82 -20.01 27.88
C ILE A 178 -14.55 -19.36 29.05
N THR A 179 -14.83 -18.05 28.98
CA THR A 179 -15.59 -17.33 30.02
C THR A 179 -16.95 -17.96 30.26
N LYS A 180 -17.71 -18.23 29.19
CA LYS A 180 -19.03 -18.85 29.28
C LYS A 180 -19.00 -20.24 29.91
N ALA A 181 -17.99 -21.06 29.57
CA ALA A 181 -17.85 -22.39 30.16
C ALA A 181 -17.51 -22.33 31.65
N LEU A 182 -16.61 -21.43 32.04
CA LEU A 182 -16.25 -21.19 33.44
C LEU A 182 -17.45 -20.70 34.26
N ASP A 183 -18.21 -19.72 33.73
CA ASP A 183 -19.43 -19.20 34.37
C ASP A 183 -20.52 -20.27 34.55
N GLN A 184 -20.50 -21.32 33.73
CA GLN A 184 -21.45 -22.44 33.78
C GLN A 184 -20.90 -23.66 34.55
N GLY A 185 -19.71 -23.57 35.14
CA GLY A 185 -19.06 -24.68 35.84
C GLY A 185 -18.72 -25.88 34.95
N LYS A 186 -18.59 -25.67 33.64
CA LYS A 186 -18.30 -26.75 32.67
C LYS A 186 -16.81 -27.04 32.61
N THR A 187 -16.47 -28.33 32.49
CA THR A 187 -15.10 -28.82 32.29
C THR A 187 -14.72 -28.93 30.81
N THR A 188 -15.69 -28.82 29.90
CA THR A 188 -15.47 -28.85 28.45
C THR A 188 -15.92 -27.53 27.82
N VAL A 189 -15.04 -26.92 27.03
CA VAL A 189 -15.31 -25.70 26.25
C VAL A 189 -15.47 -26.09 24.79
N ASN A 190 -16.67 -25.93 24.23
CA ASN A 190 -16.88 -26.13 22.80
C ASN A 190 -16.47 -24.86 22.04
N VAL A 191 -15.48 -24.98 21.16
CA VAL A 191 -14.98 -23.89 20.29
C VAL A 191 -15.27 -24.16 18.80
N ALA A 192 -16.08 -25.17 18.49
CA ALA A 192 -16.55 -25.41 17.13
C ALA A 192 -17.36 -24.19 16.65
N GLY A 193 -16.93 -23.59 15.53
CA GLY A 193 -17.54 -22.38 15.00
C GLY A 193 -16.95 -21.06 15.54
N ASP A 194 -16.05 -21.10 16.53
CA ASP A 194 -15.28 -19.94 17.01
C ASP A 194 -14.13 -19.60 16.05
N TYR A 195 -14.41 -19.67 14.74
CA TYR A 195 -13.43 -19.47 13.69
C TYR A 195 -13.37 -18.01 13.24
N VAL A 196 -12.20 -17.63 12.74
CA VAL A 196 -11.96 -16.39 12.00
C VAL A 196 -12.75 -16.46 10.69
N GLN A 197 -13.77 -15.61 10.59
CA GLN A 197 -14.62 -15.53 9.41
C GLN A 197 -13.96 -14.67 8.32
N PRO A 198 -14.25 -14.93 7.02
CA PRO A 198 -13.90 -14.01 5.95
C PRO A 198 -14.41 -12.60 6.27
N LYS A 199 -13.55 -11.59 6.13
CA LYS A 199 -13.93 -10.19 6.35
C LYS A 199 -14.75 -9.65 5.19
N VAL A 200 -14.55 -10.22 4.00
CA VAL A 200 -15.27 -9.82 2.78
C VAL A 200 -15.93 -11.05 2.19
N THR A 201 -17.25 -10.96 2.01
CA THR A 201 -18.06 -11.97 1.34
C THR A 201 -18.63 -11.42 0.03
N THR A 202 -19.02 -12.30 -0.88
CA THR A 202 -19.72 -11.93 -2.13
C THR A 202 -21.03 -11.17 -1.90
N THR A 203 -21.66 -11.34 -0.74
CA THR A 203 -22.89 -10.64 -0.35
C THR A 203 -22.65 -9.29 0.33
N SER A 204 -21.42 -9.05 0.83
CA SER A 204 -21.06 -7.82 1.54
C SER A 204 -21.18 -6.56 0.68
N ALA A 205 -21.59 -5.45 1.29
CA ALA A 205 -21.73 -4.17 0.60
C ALA A 205 -20.40 -3.67 0.02
N THR A 206 -19.28 -3.90 0.73
CA THR A 206 -17.93 -3.52 0.31
C THR A 206 -17.52 -4.27 -0.96
N PHE A 207 -17.77 -5.58 -1.04
CA PHE A 207 -17.50 -6.38 -2.23
C PHE A 207 -18.34 -5.93 -3.42
N LYS A 208 -19.66 -5.80 -3.24
CA LYS A 208 -20.58 -5.36 -4.31
C LYS A 208 -20.20 -3.98 -4.86
N THR A 209 -19.89 -3.04 -3.98
CA THR A 209 -19.46 -1.68 -4.35
C THR A 209 -18.14 -1.71 -5.12
N ALA A 210 -17.16 -2.48 -4.66
CA ALA A 210 -15.87 -2.61 -5.33
C ALA A 210 -16.00 -3.26 -6.71
N LEU A 211 -16.80 -4.33 -6.84
CA LEU A 211 -17.05 -5.00 -8.12
C LEU A 211 -17.78 -4.07 -9.10
N ALA A 212 -18.81 -3.37 -8.65
CA ALA A 212 -19.53 -2.39 -9.48
C ALA A 212 -18.60 -1.27 -9.96
N LYS A 213 -17.75 -0.75 -9.07
CA LYS A 213 -16.74 0.26 -9.43
C LYS A 213 -15.74 -0.27 -10.45
N ALA A 214 -15.22 -1.48 -10.26
CA ALA A 214 -14.29 -2.11 -11.20
C ALA A 214 -14.92 -2.30 -12.60
N LYS A 215 -16.16 -2.80 -12.65
CA LYS A 215 -16.95 -2.91 -13.89
C LYS A 215 -17.15 -1.56 -14.57
N ASN A 216 -17.53 -0.53 -13.80
CA ASN A 216 -17.68 0.81 -14.34
C ASN A 216 -16.36 1.32 -14.95
N ILE A 217 -15.24 1.17 -14.24
CA ILE A 217 -13.92 1.54 -14.77
C ILE A 217 -13.62 0.87 -16.11
N THR A 218 -13.84 -0.45 -16.24
CA THR A 218 -13.55 -1.16 -17.49
C THR A 218 -14.51 -0.84 -18.63
N ASN A 219 -15.71 -0.34 -18.33
CA ASN A 219 -16.72 0.03 -19.32
C ASN A 219 -16.55 1.47 -19.84
N GLN A 220 -15.84 2.33 -19.11
CA GLN A 220 -15.57 3.69 -19.55
C GLN A 220 -14.48 3.74 -20.62
N LYS A 221 -14.50 4.80 -21.44
CA LYS A 221 -13.45 5.08 -22.43
C LYS A 221 -12.41 6.03 -21.84
N TYR A 222 -11.14 5.61 -21.88
CA TYR A 222 -9.99 6.42 -21.51
C TYR A 222 -9.13 6.63 -22.75
N VAL A 223 -9.12 7.87 -23.27
CA VAL A 223 -8.59 8.19 -24.59
C VAL A 223 -7.50 9.25 -24.49
N TYR A 224 -6.28 8.91 -24.91
CA TYR A 224 -5.23 9.87 -25.14
C TYR A 224 -5.26 10.39 -26.58
N LYS A 225 -5.28 11.71 -26.74
CA LYS A 225 -4.98 12.41 -28.00
C LYS A 225 -3.51 12.81 -28.00
N LEU A 226 -2.71 12.16 -28.83
CA LEU A 226 -1.26 12.26 -28.82
C LEU A 226 -0.72 12.43 -30.25
N SER A 227 -0.39 13.66 -30.64
CA SER A 227 0.33 13.94 -31.90
C SER A 227 -0.34 13.31 -33.12
N GLY A 228 -1.60 13.66 -33.38
CA GLY A 228 -2.43 13.09 -34.45
C GLY A 228 -3.03 11.72 -34.14
N HIS A 229 -2.54 11.00 -33.13
CA HIS A 229 -3.06 9.69 -32.75
C HIS A 229 -4.16 9.77 -31.68
N THR A 230 -5.13 8.88 -31.81
CA THR A 230 -6.15 8.61 -30.79
C THR A 230 -5.91 7.23 -30.20
N ILE A 231 -5.50 7.18 -28.93
CA ILE A 231 -5.12 5.95 -28.23
C ILE A 231 -6.15 5.67 -27.15
N THR A 232 -6.91 4.60 -27.30
CA THR A 232 -7.85 4.15 -26.26
C THR A 232 -7.15 3.11 -25.38
N ILE A 233 -7.17 3.31 -24.06
CA ILE A 233 -6.64 2.35 -23.10
C ILE A 233 -7.59 1.14 -23.06
N PRO A 234 -7.13 -0.08 -23.40
CA PRO A 234 -8.00 -1.25 -23.45
C PRO A 234 -8.57 -1.62 -22.08
N ALA A 235 -9.81 -2.13 -22.05
CA ALA A 235 -10.46 -2.61 -20.82
C ALA A 235 -9.62 -3.65 -20.06
N LYS A 236 -8.96 -4.56 -20.78
CA LYS A 236 -8.03 -5.55 -20.19
C LYS A 236 -6.85 -4.89 -19.47
N THR A 237 -6.34 -3.77 -20.00
CA THR A 237 -5.25 -3.00 -19.39
C THR A 237 -5.74 -2.24 -18.16
N LEU A 238 -6.92 -1.63 -18.21
CA LEU A 238 -7.54 -1.00 -17.04
C LEU A 238 -7.79 -2.02 -15.92
N ALA A 239 -8.29 -3.20 -16.29
CA ALA A 239 -8.57 -4.27 -15.35
C ALA A 239 -7.31 -4.83 -14.69
N SER A 240 -6.18 -4.93 -15.40
CA SER A 240 -4.92 -5.39 -14.81
C SER A 240 -4.35 -4.42 -13.79
N TRP A 241 -4.74 -3.15 -13.83
CA TRP A 241 -4.38 -2.16 -12.81
C TRP A 241 -5.21 -2.30 -11.55
N MET A 242 -6.38 -2.93 -11.59
CA MET A 242 -7.26 -3.04 -10.43
C MET A 242 -6.72 -4.05 -9.41
N THR A 243 -6.65 -3.62 -8.16
CA THR A 243 -6.29 -4.46 -7.02
C THR A 243 -7.40 -4.40 -5.98
N PHE A 244 -7.83 -5.56 -5.49
CA PHE A 244 -8.85 -5.66 -4.46
C PHE A 244 -8.27 -6.38 -3.25
N LYS A 245 -8.10 -5.65 -2.14
CA LYS A 245 -7.57 -6.18 -0.87
C LYS A 245 -8.33 -5.57 0.30
N ASN A 246 -8.65 -6.38 1.30
CA ASN A 246 -9.34 -5.94 2.53
C ASN A 246 -10.62 -5.11 2.25
N GLY A 247 -11.40 -5.50 1.23
CA GLY A 247 -12.63 -4.80 0.85
C GLY A 247 -12.43 -3.47 0.11
N LYS A 248 -11.19 -3.10 -0.24
CA LYS A 248 -10.87 -1.84 -0.91
C LYS A 248 -10.34 -2.10 -2.32
N LEU A 249 -10.92 -1.40 -3.29
CA LEU A 249 -10.44 -1.35 -4.66
C LEU A 249 -9.43 -0.20 -4.80
N ALA A 250 -8.26 -0.50 -5.34
CA ALA A 250 -7.22 0.47 -5.64
C ALA A 250 -6.57 0.17 -7.00
N THR A 251 -5.90 1.17 -7.56
CA THR A 251 -5.10 1.08 -8.78
C THR A 251 -3.64 0.73 -8.47
N ASN A 252 -3.02 -0.12 -9.29
CA ASN A 252 -1.61 -0.45 -9.22
C ASN A 252 -0.80 0.62 -9.97
N GLN A 253 -0.26 1.58 -9.23
CA GLN A 253 0.48 2.73 -9.77
C GLN A 253 1.73 2.33 -10.59
N THR A 254 2.35 1.20 -10.26
CA THR A 254 3.50 0.68 -11.03
C THR A 254 3.08 0.30 -12.44
N LEU A 255 1.96 -0.40 -12.59
CA LEU A 255 1.46 -0.80 -13.92
C LEU A 255 0.96 0.40 -14.74
N VAL A 256 0.37 1.41 -14.09
CA VAL A 256 0.00 2.68 -14.74
C VAL A 256 1.24 3.40 -15.28
N THR A 257 2.30 3.46 -14.47
CA THR A 257 3.59 4.08 -14.84
C THR A 257 4.24 3.33 -16.00
N GLN A 258 4.29 1.99 -15.94
CA GLN A 258 4.84 1.16 -17.01
C GLN A 258 4.08 1.35 -18.34
N TYR A 259 2.76 1.44 -18.30
CA TYR A 259 1.95 1.72 -19.48
C TYR A 259 2.31 3.08 -20.11
N LEU A 260 2.37 4.14 -19.30
CA LEU A 260 2.74 5.48 -19.79
C LEU A 260 4.18 5.55 -20.29
N THR A 261 5.12 4.85 -19.66
CA THR A 261 6.50 4.73 -20.15
C THR A 261 6.54 4.06 -21.52
N LYS A 262 5.85 2.93 -21.69
CA LYS A 262 5.74 2.25 -22.99
C LYS A 262 5.13 3.18 -24.04
N LEU A 263 4.06 3.88 -23.70
CA LEU A 263 3.41 4.84 -24.60
C LEU A 263 4.34 5.99 -24.97
N SER A 264 5.10 6.50 -24.00
CA SER A 264 6.11 7.55 -24.18
C SER A 264 7.19 7.12 -25.19
N HIS A 265 7.73 5.91 -25.06
CA HIS A 265 8.71 5.37 -26.00
C HIS A 265 8.14 5.04 -27.38
N GLN A 266 6.88 4.60 -27.43
CA GLN A 266 6.23 4.26 -28.69
C GLN A 266 6.01 5.49 -29.55
N TYR A 267 5.47 6.58 -28.98
CA TYR A 267 5.03 7.76 -29.71
C TYR A 267 5.97 8.96 -29.61
N GLY A 268 6.76 9.07 -28.54
CA GLY A 268 7.66 10.20 -28.33
C GLY A 268 8.75 10.26 -29.40
N THR A 269 8.85 11.39 -30.09
CA THR A 269 9.80 11.59 -31.19
C THR A 269 11.24 11.69 -30.68
N ILE A 270 11.45 12.03 -29.40
CA ILE A 270 12.79 12.12 -28.79
C ILE A 270 13.58 10.80 -28.83
N TYR A 271 12.92 9.66 -29.05
CA TYR A 271 13.57 8.34 -29.14
C TYR A 271 13.69 7.82 -30.59
N LYS A 272 13.28 8.61 -31.59
CA LYS A 272 13.09 8.12 -32.96
C LYS A 272 14.14 8.69 -33.90
N THR A 273 14.70 7.81 -34.72
CA THR A 273 15.39 8.19 -35.95
C THR A 273 14.36 8.68 -36.96
N ARG A 274 14.62 9.83 -37.59
CA ARG A 274 13.74 10.44 -38.59
C ARG A 274 14.17 10.03 -39.98
N SER A 275 13.19 9.77 -40.85
CA SER A 275 13.41 9.73 -42.29
C SER A 275 13.23 11.14 -42.83
N PHE A 276 14.29 11.74 -43.36
CA PHE A 276 14.29 13.15 -43.75
C PHE A 276 14.63 13.29 -45.24
N LYS A 277 13.86 14.11 -45.96
CA LYS A 277 14.12 14.44 -47.37
C LYS A 277 15.15 15.56 -47.41
N SER A 278 16.42 15.18 -47.51
CA SER A 278 17.55 16.12 -47.64
C SER A 278 17.57 16.82 -48.98
N THR A 279 18.24 17.97 -49.02
CA THR A 279 18.37 18.83 -50.20
C THR A 279 19.18 18.14 -51.31
N LYS A 280 20.24 17.40 -50.98
CA LYS A 280 21.17 16.84 -51.98
C LYS A 280 21.27 15.32 -52.02
N ARG A 281 20.81 14.60 -50.99
CA ARG A 281 21.04 13.14 -50.87
C ARG A 281 19.74 12.32 -50.84
N GLY A 282 18.64 12.91 -51.30
CA GLY A 282 17.32 12.27 -51.25
C GLY A 282 16.90 12.01 -49.81
N THR A 283 16.32 10.85 -49.53
CA THR A 283 15.87 10.51 -48.17
C THR A 283 16.99 9.89 -47.35
N VAL A 284 17.32 10.52 -46.22
CA VAL A 284 18.35 10.09 -45.27
C VAL A 284 17.73 9.69 -43.93
N LYS A 285 18.49 8.94 -43.12
CA LYS A 285 18.13 8.63 -41.73
C LYS A 285 18.91 9.53 -40.77
N VAL A 286 18.20 10.33 -39.99
CA VAL A 286 18.79 11.23 -39.00
C VAL A 286 18.49 10.69 -37.61
N PRO A 287 19.49 10.29 -36.80
CA PRO A 287 19.29 9.78 -35.45
C PRO A 287 18.51 10.74 -34.55
N ALA A 288 18.00 10.23 -33.43
CA ALA A 288 17.43 11.08 -32.41
C ALA A 288 18.49 12.04 -31.81
N GLY A 289 18.05 13.22 -31.38
CA GLY A 289 18.85 14.20 -30.66
C GLY A 289 17.97 14.96 -29.67
N LEU A 290 18.30 16.21 -29.35
CA LEU A 290 17.54 17.01 -28.39
C LEU A 290 16.18 17.52 -28.90
N TYR A 291 15.94 17.56 -30.20
CA TYR A 291 14.63 17.92 -30.73
C TYR A 291 13.70 16.71 -30.69
N GLY A 292 12.62 16.87 -29.95
CA GLY A 292 11.58 15.86 -29.82
C GLY A 292 10.93 15.93 -28.45
N TRP A 293 9.85 15.19 -28.34
CA TRP A 293 9.02 15.20 -27.15
C TRP A 293 8.79 13.79 -26.64
N SER A 294 8.40 13.69 -25.37
CA SER A 294 7.95 12.47 -24.74
C SER A 294 6.87 12.77 -23.69
N ILE A 295 6.16 11.75 -23.24
CA ILE A 295 5.23 11.91 -22.12
C ILE A 295 6.05 12.12 -20.85
N LYS A 296 5.73 13.17 -20.08
CA LYS A 296 6.29 13.41 -18.75
C LYS A 296 5.66 12.45 -17.74
N VAL A 297 6.06 11.18 -17.79
CA VAL A 297 5.45 10.07 -17.04
C VAL A 297 5.31 10.38 -15.55
N LYS A 298 6.35 10.92 -14.92
CA LYS A 298 6.34 11.29 -13.48
C LYS A 298 5.19 12.25 -13.12
N SER A 299 4.82 13.16 -14.01
CA SER A 299 3.74 14.12 -13.78
C SER A 299 2.37 13.62 -14.26
N GLU A 300 2.34 12.70 -15.23
CA GLU A 300 1.10 12.19 -15.82
C GLU A 300 0.53 11.00 -15.05
N ALA A 301 1.36 10.08 -14.56
CA ALA A 301 0.89 8.86 -13.90
C ALA A 301 -0.07 9.12 -12.72
N PRO A 302 0.22 10.05 -11.79
CA PRO A 302 -0.73 10.36 -10.71
C PRO A 302 -2.04 10.98 -11.20
N LYS A 303 -2.05 11.65 -12.36
CA LYS A 303 -3.26 12.23 -12.95
C LYS A 303 -4.13 11.14 -13.57
N LEU A 304 -3.53 10.23 -14.32
CA LEU A 304 -4.22 9.08 -14.89
C LEU A 304 -4.79 8.19 -13.79
N ASP A 305 -4.01 7.91 -12.75
CA ASP A 305 -4.42 7.12 -11.58
C ASP A 305 -5.71 7.65 -10.94
N LYS A 306 -5.75 8.97 -10.66
CA LYS A 306 -6.94 9.64 -10.12
C LYS A 306 -8.15 9.56 -11.05
N LEU A 307 -7.95 9.75 -12.35
CA LEU A 307 -9.04 9.68 -13.34
C LEU A 307 -9.62 8.27 -13.46
N VAL A 308 -8.76 7.25 -13.49
CA VAL A 308 -9.16 5.83 -13.52
C VAL A 308 -9.89 5.47 -12.22
N ALA A 309 -9.35 5.85 -11.07
CA ALA A 309 -9.98 5.61 -9.77
C ALA A 309 -11.34 6.31 -9.62
N ALA A 310 -11.59 7.40 -10.34
CA ALA A 310 -12.89 8.07 -10.37
C ALA A 310 -13.94 7.36 -11.23
N GLY A 311 -13.53 6.52 -12.20
CA GLY A 311 -14.44 5.75 -13.04
C GLY A 311 -15.33 6.58 -13.96
N LYS A 312 -14.87 7.77 -14.39
CA LYS A 312 -15.64 8.69 -15.27
C LYS A 312 -15.16 8.71 -16.72
N GLY A 313 -14.16 7.90 -17.07
CA GLY A 313 -13.49 7.97 -18.37
C GLY A 313 -12.66 9.26 -18.52
N MET A 314 -12.04 9.44 -19.69
CA MET A 314 -11.38 10.68 -20.06
C MET A 314 -11.10 10.75 -21.55
N THR A 315 -10.98 11.97 -22.09
CA THR A 315 -10.30 12.25 -23.35
C THR A 315 -9.36 13.43 -23.15
N ARG A 316 -8.05 13.26 -23.30
CA ARG A 316 -7.07 14.32 -23.04
C ARG A 316 -5.75 14.13 -23.78
N THR A 317 -4.93 15.16 -23.79
CA THR A 317 -3.50 15.05 -24.08
C THR A 317 -2.74 14.79 -22.77
N PRO A 318 -1.77 13.86 -22.72
CA PRO A 318 -0.95 13.67 -21.53
C PRO A 318 -0.03 14.87 -21.31
N VAL A 319 0.53 15.02 -20.10
CA VAL A 319 1.59 16.02 -19.90
C VAL A 319 2.79 15.66 -20.77
N ILE A 320 3.19 16.58 -21.64
CA ILE A 320 4.34 16.43 -22.54
C ILE A 320 5.55 17.16 -21.98
N GLN A 321 6.74 16.68 -22.31
CA GLN A 321 8.02 17.36 -22.11
C GLN A 321 8.85 17.30 -23.40
N GLY A 322 9.81 18.22 -23.53
CA GLY A 322 10.65 18.36 -24.71
C GLY A 322 10.13 19.42 -25.69
N SER A 323 10.61 19.36 -26.93
CA SER A 323 10.32 20.32 -28.00
C SER A 323 9.65 19.63 -29.20
N GLY A 324 9.10 20.41 -30.14
CA GLY A 324 8.52 19.87 -31.37
C GLY A 324 7.25 19.04 -31.17
N TYR A 325 6.51 19.24 -30.07
CA TYR A 325 5.20 18.62 -29.91
C TYR A 325 4.13 19.41 -30.67
N HIS A 326 3.51 18.77 -31.65
CA HIS A 326 2.36 19.33 -32.36
C HIS A 326 1.17 18.37 -32.26
N LYS A 327 -0.01 18.91 -31.91
CA LYS A 327 -1.21 18.08 -31.68
C LYS A 327 -1.69 17.37 -32.94
N ASP A 328 -1.40 17.92 -34.11
CA ASP A 328 -1.79 17.43 -35.43
C ASP A 328 -0.89 16.30 -35.95
N GLY A 329 0.25 16.03 -35.31
CA GLY A 329 1.21 15.01 -35.74
C GLY A 329 2.43 15.54 -36.50
N THR A 330 2.52 16.84 -36.75
CA THR A 330 3.68 17.44 -37.40
C THR A 330 4.94 17.27 -36.52
N ASP A 331 6.07 16.81 -37.08
CA ASP A 331 7.36 16.68 -36.37
C ASP A 331 8.29 17.87 -36.64
N ILE A 332 9.09 17.80 -37.71
CA ILE A 332 10.05 18.86 -38.09
C ILE A 332 9.36 20.08 -38.73
N GLY A 333 8.23 19.86 -39.40
CA GLY A 333 7.54 20.89 -40.17
C GLY A 333 8.34 21.35 -41.39
N ASN A 334 8.13 22.60 -41.81
CA ASN A 334 8.71 23.19 -43.03
C ASN A 334 9.72 24.31 -42.75
N SER A 335 10.11 24.51 -41.49
CA SER A 335 11.08 25.52 -41.09
C SER A 335 12.14 24.88 -40.22
N TYR A 336 13.33 24.69 -40.78
CA TYR A 336 14.41 23.91 -40.17
C TYR A 336 15.77 24.34 -40.73
N VAL A 337 16.83 23.95 -40.03
CA VAL A 337 18.20 24.01 -40.53
C VAL A 337 18.64 22.60 -40.93
N GLU A 338 19.21 22.46 -42.12
CA GLU A 338 19.78 21.23 -42.63
C GLU A 338 21.30 21.38 -42.67
N VAL A 339 22.05 20.49 -42.03
CA VAL A 339 23.51 20.43 -42.07
C VAL A 339 23.93 19.07 -42.59
N ASP A 340 24.42 19.05 -43.82
CA ASP A 340 24.91 17.83 -44.47
C ASP A 340 26.43 17.76 -44.33
N LYS A 341 26.91 16.85 -43.49
CA LYS A 341 28.34 16.68 -43.22
C LYS A 341 29.08 16.05 -44.40
N VAL A 342 28.38 15.30 -45.26
CA VAL A 342 29.00 14.70 -46.47
C VAL A 342 29.29 15.79 -47.49
N ASN A 343 28.33 16.69 -47.69
CA ASN A 343 28.45 17.80 -48.63
C ASN A 343 29.11 19.05 -48.02
N GLN A 344 29.40 19.05 -46.71
CA GLN A 344 29.90 20.20 -45.94
C GLN A 344 29.11 21.48 -46.21
N HIS A 345 27.78 21.37 -46.17
CA HIS A 345 26.90 22.47 -46.54
C HIS A 345 25.73 22.58 -45.56
N MET A 346 25.28 23.80 -45.35
CA MET A 346 24.13 24.13 -44.52
C MET A 346 23.08 24.89 -45.32
N TRP A 347 21.82 24.47 -45.17
CA TRP A 347 20.64 25.15 -45.69
C TRP A 347 19.73 25.58 -44.54
N VAL A 348 19.13 26.76 -44.67
CA VAL A 348 18.06 27.22 -43.79
C VAL A 348 16.79 27.31 -44.60
N TYR A 349 15.79 26.52 -44.22
CA TYR A 349 14.45 26.57 -44.78
C TYR A 349 13.51 27.32 -43.83
N LYS A 350 12.70 28.22 -44.39
CA LYS A 350 11.67 28.97 -43.67
C LYS A 350 10.38 28.90 -44.47
N ASN A 351 9.34 28.33 -43.87
CA ASN A 351 8.04 28.08 -44.50
C ASN A 351 8.16 27.33 -45.83
N GLY A 352 9.04 26.33 -45.89
CA GLY A 352 9.29 25.50 -47.06
C GLY A 352 10.18 26.14 -48.13
N LYS A 353 10.62 27.39 -47.94
CA LYS A 353 11.49 28.11 -48.88
C LYS A 353 12.92 28.12 -48.37
N LEU A 354 13.87 27.87 -49.28
CA LEU A 354 15.29 28.03 -49.00
C LEU A 354 15.62 29.52 -48.84
N VAL A 355 16.09 29.95 -47.67
CA VAL A 355 16.43 31.36 -47.38
C VAL A 355 17.92 31.60 -47.13
N VAL A 356 18.68 30.56 -46.76
CA VAL A 356 20.14 30.62 -46.68
C VAL A 356 20.73 29.31 -47.20
N SER A 357 21.76 29.41 -48.05
CA SER A 357 22.58 28.30 -48.52
C SER A 357 24.04 28.72 -48.32
N THR A 358 24.84 27.92 -47.63
CA THR A 358 26.25 28.21 -47.38
C THR A 358 27.05 26.95 -47.15
N ASP A 359 28.26 26.90 -47.70
CA ASP A 359 29.25 25.93 -47.27
C ASP A 359 29.63 26.19 -45.81
N VAL A 360 30.00 25.13 -45.10
CA VAL A 360 30.38 25.13 -43.68
C VAL A 360 31.64 24.31 -43.46
N VAL A 361 32.19 24.36 -42.24
CA VAL A 361 33.22 23.43 -41.78
C VAL A 361 32.72 22.76 -40.50
N THR A 362 32.41 21.48 -40.58
CA THR A 362 31.99 20.72 -39.41
C THR A 362 33.19 20.27 -38.58
N GLY A 363 32.93 19.56 -37.49
CA GLY A 363 33.94 18.97 -36.64
C GLY A 363 34.87 18.01 -37.36
N LEU A 364 36.09 17.86 -36.85
CA LEU A 364 37.07 16.88 -37.36
C LEU A 364 36.46 15.48 -37.37
N PRO A 365 36.77 14.63 -38.36
CA PRO A 365 36.25 13.26 -38.43
C PRO A 365 36.98 12.31 -37.45
N THR A 366 37.07 12.71 -36.19
CA THR A 366 37.64 11.94 -35.07
C THR A 366 36.56 11.70 -34.01
N THR A 367 36.74 10.69 -33.17
CA THR A 367 35.79 10.40 -32.09
C THR A 367 35.60 11.60 -31.15
N ALA A 368 36.67 12.36 -30.88
CA ALA A 368 36.65 13.48 -29.94
C ALA A 368 35.93 14.73 -30.49
N HIS A 369 36.06 15.01 -31.78
CA HIS A 369 35.69 16.32 -32.36
C HIS A 369 34.66 16.27 -33.48
N HIS A 370 34.14 15.09 -33.81
CA HIS A 370 33.10 15.00 -34.83
C HIS A 370 31.85 15.79 -34.44
N THR A 371 31.21 16.43 -35.43
CA THR A 371 29.86 16.98 -35.22
C THR A 371 28.87 15.82 -35.08
N PRO A 372 28.16 15.68 -33.95
CA PRO A 372 27.22 14.58 -33.74
C PRO A 372 26.04 14.65 -34.72
N SER A 373 25.72 13.53 -35.36
CA SER A 373 24.50 13.44 -36.17
C SER A 373 23.28 13.33 -35.27
N GLY A 374 22.20 14.02 -35.62
CA GLY A 374 20.98 14.00 -34.83
C GLY A 374 19.97 15.05 -35.26
N VAL A 375 18.76 14.91 -34.74
CA VAL A 375 17.75 15.98 -34.80
C VAL A 375 17.90 16.84 -33.55
N TRP A 376 18.53 17.99 -33.72
CA TRP A 376 18.88 18.95 -32.68
C TRP A 376 17.92 20.14 -32.68
N VAL A 377 18.05 21.03 -31.69
CA VAL A 377 17.19 22.22 -31.55
C VAL A 377 18.02 23.42 -31.15
N ILE A 378 17.81 24.56 -31.81
CA ILE A 378 18.40 25.83 -31.34
C ILE A 378 17.74 26.18 -30.01
N TRP A 379 18.37 25.85 -28.89
CA TRP A 379 17.79 26.08 -27.56
C TRP A 379 18.17 27.44 -26.97
N SER A 380 19.15 28.12 -27.55
CA SER A 380 19.50 29.51 -27.22
C SER A 380 20.04 30.26 -28.43
N LYS A 381 20.12 31.59 -28.32
CA LYS A 381 20.75 32.47 -29.30
C LYS A 381 21.49 33.58 -28.56
N GLN A 382 22.77 33.76 -28.87
CA GLN A 382 23.62 34.76 -28.21
C GLN A 382 24.38 35.58 -29.26
N ARG A 383 24.75 36.80 -28.88
CA ARG A 383 25.57 37.72 -29.68
C ARG A 383 26.86 38.04 -28.93
N ASN A 384 27.95 38.23 -29.67
CA ASN A 384 29.23 38.70 -29.15
C ASN A 384 29.70 37.93 -27.91
N THR A 385 29.70 36.59 -27.99
CA THR A 385 30.07 35.71 -26.88
C THR A 385 31.44 35.09 -27.08
N THR A 386 32.00 34.48 -26.04
CA THR A 386 33.27 33.74 -26.11
C THR A 386 33.02 32.28 -25.80
N LEU A 387 33.23 31.42 -26.80
CA LEU A 387 33.18 29.97 -26.64
C LEU A 387 34.48 29.49 -25.99
N ARG A 388 34.38 28.54 -25.06
CA ARG A 388 35.54 28.01 -24.32
C ARG A 388 35.49 26.49 -24.30
N GLY A 389 36.66 25.86 -24.34
CA GLY A 389 36.80 24.41 -24.28
C GLY A 389 38.26 24.00 -24.15
N LYS A 390 38.56 22.74 -24.46
CA LYS A 390 39.93 22.19 -24.48
C LYS A 390 40.30 21.70 -25.87
N ASN A 391 41.56 21.90 -26.25
CA ASN A 391 42.20 21.31 -27.42
C ASN A 391 42.62 19.85 -27.13
N ASP A 392 43.04 19.12 -28.16
CA ASP A 392 43.53 17.73 -28.06
C ASP A 392 44.68 17.54 -27.07
N ASN A 393 45.57 18.52 -26.98
CA ASN A 393 46.69 18.51 -26.03
C ASN A 393 46.30 18.94 -24.60
N GLY A 394 45.01 19.08 -24.31
CA GLY A 394 44.48 19.47 -23.00
C GLY A 394 44.55 20.97 -22.70
N SER A 395 45.18 21.78 -23.55
CA SER A 395 45.22 23.23 -23.39
C SER A 395 43.83 23.85 -23.56
N SER A 396 43.55 24.94 -22.83
CA SER A 396 42.26 25.63 -22.96
C SER A 396 42.24 26.52 -24.21
N TYR A 397 41.09 26.60 -24.89
CA TYR A 397 40.85 27.58 -25.95
C TYR A 397 39.73 28.56 -25.57
N ALA A 398 39.78 29.73 -26.20
CA ALA A 398 38.72 30.73 -26.13
C ALA A 398 38.54 31.40 -27.50
N SER A 399 37.34 31.32 -28.07
CA SER A 399 37.01 31.86 -29.39
C SER A 399 35.89 32.88 -29.29
N LYS A 400 36.19 34.14 -29.62
CA LYS A 400 35.19 35.20 -29.71
C LYS A 400 34.37 35.01 -30.99
N VAL A 401 33.05 34.98 -30.85
CA VAL A 401 32.10 34.81 -31.96
C VAL A 401 31.00 35.87 -31.89
N LYS A 402 30.61 36.42 -33.04
CA LYS A 402 29.56 37.45 -33.13
C LYS A 402 28.16 36.86 -32.98
N TYR A 403 27.96 35.61 -33.37
CA TYR A 403 26.68 34.91 -33.34
C TYR A 403 26.88 33.49 -32.83
N TRP A 404 26.10 33.09 -31.83
CA TRP A 404 26.14 31.74 -31.29
C TRP A 404 24.73 31.16 -31.17
N MET A 405 24.56 29.95 -31.69
CA MET A 405 23.32 29.19 -31.68
C MET A 405 23.64 27.74 -31.26
N PRO A 406 23.67 27.44 -29.94
CA PRO A 406 23.87 26.07 -29.49
C PRO A 406 22.70 25.18 -29.89
N ILE A 407 23.00 23.94 -30.26
CA ILE A 407 22.01 22.98 -30.76
C ILE A 407 21.90 21.69 -29.94
N ASP A 408 22.96 21.32 -29.20
CA ASP A 408 23.02 20.13 -28.36
C ASP A 408 23.36 20.46 -26.89
N ASP A 409 23.54 19.44 -26.06
CA ASP A 409 23.89 19.53 -24.63
C ASP A 409 25.38 19.28 -24.34
N THR A 410 26.21 19.13 -25.39
CA THR A 410 27.66 18.89 -25.27
C THR A 410 28.50 20.13 -25.61
N GLY A 411 27.85 21.19 -26.11
CA GLY A 411 28.51 22.46 -26.46
C GLY A 411 28.68 22.66 -27.96
N VAL A 412 28.04 21.84 -28.79
CA VAL A 412 27.99 21.98 -30.25
C VAL A 412 26.91 22.99 -30.64
N GLY A 413 27.23 23.81 -31.64
CA GLY A 413 26.29 24.75 -32.22
C GLY A 413 26.80 25.38 -33.50
N ILE A 414 26.08 26.39 -33.96
CA ILE A 414 26.35 27.12 -35.20
C ILE A 414 26.88 28.52 -34.81
N HIS A 415 28.04 28.90 -35.35
CA HIS A 415 28.64 30.22 -35.13
C HIS A 415 29.51 30.68 -36.31
N ASP A 416 29.88 31.96 -36.31
CA ASP A 416 30.92 32.48 -37.20
C ASP A 416 32.30 31.94 -36.84
N SER A 417 33.11 31.72 -37.88
CA SER A 417 34.50 31.28 -37.74
C SER A 417 35.43 32.14 -38.59
N SER A 418 35.72 33.35 -38.16
CA SER A 418 36.59 34.27 -38.93
C SER A 418 38.02 33.74 -39.15
N TRP A 419 38.43 32.72 -38.41
CA TRP A 419 39.72 32.04 -38.55
C TRP A 419 39.75 30.96 -39.63
N GLN A 420 38.60 30.53 -40.16
CA GLN A 420 38.56 29.54 -41.25
C GLN A 420 38.76 30.25 -42.59
N PRO A 421 39.83 29.92 -43.35
CA PRO A 421 40.12 30.58 -44.62
C PRO A 421 39.25 30.07 -45.78
N GLN A 422 38.69 28.86 -45.65
CA GLN A 422 37.83 28.23 -46.65
C GLN A 422 36.75 27.36 -46.00
N TYR A 423 35.70 27.05 -46.75
CA TYR A 423 34.54 26.29 -46.31
C TYR A 423 34.15 25.26 -47.38
N GLY A 424 33.47 24.19 -46.98
CA GLY A 424 32.99 23.16 -47.91
C GLY A 424 34.04 22.11 -48.27
N GLY A 425 33.66 21.22 -49.19
CA GLY A 425 34.54 20.17 -49.72
C GLY A 425 35.08 19.24 -48.64
N THR A 426 36.38 18.97 -48.69
CA THR A 426 37.06 18.05 -47.75
C THR A 426 37.89 18.77 -46.69
N TRP A 427 37.82 20.09 -46.61
CA TRP A 427 38.63 20.92 -45.70
C TRP A 427 38.52 20.48 -44.22
N TYR A 428 37.30 20.15 -43.78
CA TYR A 428 37.00 19.69 -42.42
C TYR A 428 37.81 18.46 -42.00
N LYS A 429 38.32 17.65 -42.95
CA LYS A 429 39.08 16.43 -42.63
C LYS A 429 40.40 16.72 -41.91
N LYS A 430 41.00 17.89 -42.18
CA LYS A 430 42.26 18.33 -41.55
C LYS A 430 42.09 19.59 -40.70
N HIS A 431 41.04 20.37 -40.94
CA HIS A 431 40.83 21.69 -40.32
C HIS A 431 39.43 21.84 -39.70
N GLY A 432 38.79 20.71 -39.39
CA GLY A 432 37.49 20.68 -38.74
C GLY A 432 37.50 21.38 -37.38
N SER A 433 36.31 21.72 -36.90
CA SER A 433 36.13 22.29 -35.56
C SER A 433 36.23 21.22 -34.46
N HIS A 434 36.05 21.64 -33.20
CA HIS A 434 35.84 20.77 -32.04
C HIS A 434 34.37 20.28 -31.93
N GLY A 435 33.68 20.10 -33.07
CA GLY A 435 32.29 19.65 -33.14
C GLY A 435 31.29 20.69 -33.66
N CYS A 436 31.52 21.98 -33.47
CA CYS A 436 30.65 23.06 -33.96
C CYS A 436 30.55 23.13 -35.51
N VAL A 437 29.48 23.74 -36.01
CA VAL A 437 29.30 24.03 -37.43
C VAL A 437 29.81 25.44 -37.70
N ASN A 438 31.08 25.52 -38.09
CA ASN A 438 31.74 26.77 -38.46
C ASN A 438 31.12 27.35 -39.74
N THR A 439 30.63 28.57 -39.66
CA THR A 439 29.90 29.23 -40.74
C THR A 439 30.62 30.51 -41.18
N PRO A 440 30.63 30.86 -42.49
CA PRO A 440 31.25 32.10 -42.95
C PRO A 440 30.72 33.34 -42.22
N PRO A 441 31.58 34.28 -41.77
CA PRO A 441 31.14 35.52 -41.14
C PRO A 441 30.16 36.34 -42.00
N SER A 442 30.28 36.25 -43.33
CA SER A 442 29.38 36.90 -44.28
C SER A 442 27.98 36.27 -44.35
N LYS A 443 27.80 35.02 -43.89
CA LYS A 443 26.55 34.27 -43.97
C LYS A 443 25.87 34.07 -42.62
N ILE A 444 26.62 34.02 -41.52
CA ILE A 444 26.05 33.69 -40.19
C ILE A 444 24.96 34.67 -39.75
N ALA A 445 25.04 35.95 -40.12
CA ALA A 445 24.05 36.95 -39.73
C ALA A 445 22.68 36.64 -40.36
N ALA A 446 22.68 36.17 -41.61
CA ALA A 446 21.47 35.74 -42.31
C ALA A 446 20.90 34.45 -41.72
N VAL A 447 21.76 33.48 -41.34
CA VAL A 447 21.32 32.27 -40.61
C VAL A 447 20.64 32.68 -39.31
N TYR A 448 21.32 33.49 -38.50
CA TYR A 448 20.83 33.95 -37.21
C TYR A 448 19.52 34.73 -37.34
N ALA A 449 19.33 35.55 -38.36
CA ALA A 449 18.08 36.29 -38.58
C ALA A 449 16.91 35.38 -38.99
N ASN A 450 17.17 34.27 -39.68
CA ASN A 450 16.13 33.40 -40.23
C ASN A 450 15.69 32.27 -39.29
N VAL A 451 16.44 32.01 -38.21
CA VAL A 451 16.12 30.98 -37.23
C VAL A 451 15.70 31.58 -35.88
N LYS A 452 14.81 30.89 -35.17
CA LYS A 452 14.38 31.23 -33.80
C LYS A 452 14.78 30.15 -32.80
N VAL A 453 14.77 30.47 -31.50
CA VAL A 453 14.83 29.43 -30.46
C VAL A 453 13.68 28.44 -30.69
N GLY A 454 13.97 27.14 -30.62
CA GLY A 454 13.07 26.05 -30.95
C GLY A 454 13.13 25.58 -32.41
N THR A 455 13.93 26.21 -33.28
CA THR A 455 14.08 25.74 -34.67
C THR A 455 14.81 24.39 -34.69
N PRO A 456 14.25 23.34 -35.35
CA PRO A 456 14.94 22.06 -35.50
C PRO A 456 16.16 22.20 -36.42
N VAL A 457 17.23 21.49 -36.08
CA VAL A 457 18.49 21.43 -36.81
C VAL A 457 18.82 19.96 -37.08
N LEU A 458 18.83 19.55 -38.34
CA LEU A 458 19.11 18.18 -38.74
C LEU A 458 20.55 18.08 -39.19
N VAL A 459 21.35 17.28 -38.48
CA VAL A 459 22.77 17.05 -38.80
C VAL A 459 22.95 15.58 -39.20
N PHE A 460 23.50 15.31 -40.38
CA PHE A 460 23.60 13.94 -40.93
C PHE A 460 24.72 13.76 -41.98
#